data_AF-A0A5M5BWG6-F1
#
_entry.id   AF-A0A5M5BWG6-F1
#
_cell.length_a   1.000
_cell.length_b   1.000
_cell.length_c   1.000
_cell.angle_alpha   90.00
_cell.angle_beta   90.00
_cell.angle_gamma   90.00
#
_symmetry.space_group_name_H-M   'P 1'
#
loop_
_entity.id
_entity.type
_entity.pdbx_description
1 polymer ?
#
loop_
_entity_poly.entity_id
_entity_poly.type
_entity_poly.pdbx_seq_one_letter_code
_entity_poly.pdbx_strand_id
1 'polypeptide(L)' 'MATYHLSVKFGGKGQAANHADYIERKEKYRDRQDLEYSAHGN' A
#
# COMPACT_ATOMS: atom_id res chain seq x y z
N MET A 1 -14.45 24.10 2.47
CA MET A 1 -13.25 23.48 3.06
C MET A 1 -13.28 22.01 2.64
N ALA A 2 -12.23 21.49 1.99
CA ALA A 2 -12.20 20.09 1.59
C ALA A 2 -12.03 19.20 2.83
N THR A 3 -12.80 18.13 2.91
CA THR A 3 -12.67 17.10 3.95
C THR A 3 -11.98 15.88 3.36
N TYR A 4 -11.00 15.35 4.06
CA TYR A 4 -10.31 14.12 3.66
C TYR A 4 -10.92 12.93 4.38
N HIS A 5 -11.14 11.84 3.64
CA HIS A 5 -11.64 10.60 4.20
C HIS A 5 -10.47 9.69 4.60
N LEU A 6 -10.44 9.25 5.86
CA LEU A 6 -9.45 8.33 6.40
C LEU A 6 -10.14 7.08 6.95
N SER A 7 -9.65 5.90 6.56
CA SER A 7 -10.12 4.62 7.09
C SER A 7 -8.93 3.71 7.39
N VAL A 8 -9.00 2.98 8.50
CA VAL A 8 -7.98 2.01 8.93
C VAL A 8 -8.62 0.63 9.00
N LYS A 9 -7.88 -0.40 8.58
CA LYS A 9 -8.29 -1.80 8.67
C LYS A 9 -7.13 -2.64 9.18
N PHE A 10 -7.45 -3.71 9.92
CA PHE A 10 -6.48 -4.69 10.38
C PHE A 10 -6.52 -5.93 9.48
N GLY A 11 -5.35 -6.40 9.08
CA GLY A 11 -5.19 -7.64 8.32
C GLY A 11 -4.99 -8.86 9.22
N GLY A 12 -5.33 -10.04 8.72
CA GLY A 12 -5.01 -11.31 9.38
C GLY A 12 -3.51 -11.61 9.38
N LYS A 13 -3.07 -12.46 10.31
CA LYS A 13 -1.66 -12.88 10.41
C LYS A 13 -1.18 -13.53 9.11
N GLY A 14 0.01 -13.16 8.65
CA GLY A 14 0.65 -13.74 7.46
C GLY A 14 0.31 -13.09 6.13
N GLN A 15 -0.61 -12.11 6.09
CA GLN A 15 -1.01 -11.43 4.84
C GLN A 15 -0.28 -10.10 4.60
N ALA A 16 0.60 -9.68 5.52
CA ALA A 16 1.27 -8.38 5.45
C ALA A 16 2.20 -8.24 4.24
N ALA A 17 3.00 -9.27 3.92
CA ALA A 17 3.95 -9.23 2.81
C ALA A 17 3.25 -9.00 1.46
N ASN A 18 2.24 -9.83 1.15
CA ASN A 18 1.43 -9.69 -0.07
C ASN A 18 0.78 -8.31 -0.19
N HIS A 19 0.37 -7.73 0.95
CA HIS A 19 -0.26 -6.41 0.97
C HIS A 19 0.76 -5.28 0.75
N ALA A 20 1.96 -5.41 1.30
CA ALA A 20 3.06 -4.48 1.07
C ALA A 20 3.46 -4.47 -0.42
N ASP A 21 3.65 -5.65 -1.03
CA ASP A 21 3.97 -5.75 -2.46
C ASP A 21 2.89 -5.14 -3.35
N TYR A 22 1.63 -5.27 -2.94
CA TYR A 22 0.53 -4.59 -3.62
C TYR A 22 0.67 -3.07 -3.52
N ILE A 23 0.80 -2.50 -2.32
CA ILE A 23 0.88 -1.05 -2.10
C ILE A 23 2.08 -0.45 -2.85
N GLU A 24 3.23 -1.10 -2.78
CA GLU A 24 4.50 -0.63 -3.35
C GLU A 24 4.67 -0.99 -4.83
N ARG A 25 3.66 -1.62 -5.44
CA ARG A 25 3.68 -2.06 -6.85
C ARG A 25 4.89 -2.95 -7.19
N LYS A 26 5.26 -3.84 -6.27
CA LYS A 26 6.34 -4.82 -6.47
C LYS A 26 5.84 -6.05 -7.25
N GLU A 27 6.81 -6.81 -7.76
CA GLU A 27 6.60 -8.08 -8.47
C GLU A 27 5.52 -8.01 -9.58
N LYS A 28 4.42 -8.77 -9.40
CA LYS A 28 3.28 -8.85 -10.31
C LYS A 28 2.49 -7.54 -10.48
N TYR A 29 2.80 -6.51 -9.70
CA TYR A 29 2.12 -5.21 -9.74
C TYR A 29 2.95 -4.10 -10.39
N ARG A 30 4.17 -4.40 -10.87
CA ARG A 30 5.11 -3.43 -11.46
C ARG A 30 4.60 -2.70 -12.68
N ASP A 31 3.68 -3.30 -13.43
CA ASP A 31 3.12 -2.70 -14.64
C ASP A 31 2.16 -1.52 -14.33
N ARG A 32 1.78 -1.34 -13.05
CA ARG A 32 0.97 -0.19 -12.63
C ARG A 32 1.86 1.02 -12.31
N GLN A 33 1.67 2.09 -13.06
CA GLN A 33 2.44 3.35 -12.92
C GLN A 33 1.69 4.43 -12.12
N ASP A 34 0.80 4.03 -11.21
CA ASP A 34 -0.04 4.94 -10.41
C ASP A 34 0.59 5.34 -9.06
N LEU A 35 1.74 4.77 -8.72
CA LEU A 35 2.44 5.04 -7.46
C LEU A 35 3.40 6.21 -7.64
N GLU A 36 3.11 7.34 -6.99
CA GLU A 36 3.97 8.53 -7.02
C GLU A 36 5.12 8.48 -6.02
N TYR A 37 4.90 7.88 -4.85
CA TYR A 37 5.86 7.87 -3.74
C TYR A 37 5.66 6.69 -2.79
N SER A 38 6.77 6.16 -2.26
CA SER A 38 6.79 5.13 -1.21
C SER A 38 7.99 5.31 -0.28
N ALA A 39 7.81 5.12 1.03
CA ALA A 39 8.88 5.19 2.03
C ALA A 39 8.65 4.21 3.19
N HIS A 40 9.74 3.80 3.85
CA HIS A 40 9.74 2.90 5.02
C HIS A 40 10.51 3.54 6.18
N GLY A 41 9.95 3.48 7.39
CA GLY A 41 10.65 3.84 8.63
C GLY A 41 11.42 2.64 9.19
N ASN A 42 12.50 2.91 9.93
CA ASN A 42 13.31 1.91 10.61
C ASN A 42 13.10 2.02 12.12
#